data_AF-A0A557XIQ5-F1
#
_entry.id   AF-A0A557XIQ5-F1
#
_cell.length_a   1.000
_cell.length_b   1.000
_cell.length_c   1.000
_cell.angle_alpha   90.00
_cell.angle_beta   90.00
_cell.angle_gamma   90.00
#
_symmetry.space_group_name_H-M   'P 1'
#
loop_
_entity.id
_entity.type
_entity.pdbx_description
1 polymer ?
#
loop_
_entity_poly.entity_id
_entity_poly.type
_entity_poly.pdbx_seq_one_letter_code
_entity_poly.pdbx_strand_id
1 'polypeptide(L)'
;MSLWADRARRARWPFRLTLSCAHRLPTEGDRHGPDRAVTRLLVASRNRKKLAELRRVLDGAELSGLTLLSLDDVPPFDEAPETGATFEDNALAKARDGFAATGLACVADDSGLEVAALNGMPGVLSARWSGDHGADAANTALLLAQLRDVPDERRGAAFISACALVWASGEVVVRGEWTGRIAREPRGDGGFGYDPVFVPDGPGSDDRTAAQLTPAEKDAVSHRGRALALLVPSLRELAARGRA
;
A
#
# COMPACT_ATOMS: atom_id res chain seq x y z
N MET A 1 27.12 42.82 38.45
CA MET A 1 26.62 43.33 37.16
C MET A 1 25.31 42.59 36.86
N SER A 2 24.20 43.15 37.37
CA SER A 2 23.08 43.71 36.58
C SER A 2 22.22 42.61 35.93
N LEU A 3 21.14 42.17 36.59
CA LEU A 3 19.74 42.62 36.41
C LEU A 3 19.24 42.27 34.99
N TRP A 4 18.18 41.49 34.80
CA TRP A 4 16.74 41.86 34.80
C TRP A 4 15.92 40.54 34.88
N ALA A 5 15.07 40.23 35.85
CA ALA A 5 13.77 40.81 36.26
C ALA A 5 12.58 40.52 35.31
N ASP A 6 11.84 39.44 35.64
CA ASP A 6 10.39 39.37 35.91
C ASP A 6 9.37 40.05 34.97
N ARG A 7 8.39 39.28 34.48
CA ARG A 7 6.98 39.72 34.32
C ARG A 7 6.01 38.57 34.03
N ALA A 8 5.26 38.19 35.06
CA ALA A 8 3.91 37.65 34.94
C ALA A 8 2.87 38.77 34.73
N ARG A 9 1.79 38.49 33.97
CA ARG A 9 0.47 39.16 33.96
C ARG A 9 -0.42 38.46 32.90
N ARG A 10 -1.32 37.53 33.26
CA ARG A 10 -2.74 37.73 33.61
C ARG A 10 -3.46 38.76 32.73
N ALA A 11 -4.31 38.29 31.81
CA ALA A 11 -5.43 39.05 31.27
C ALA A 11 -6.70 38.20 31.40
N ARG A 12 -7.52 38.58 32.39
CA ARG A 12 -8.92 38.17 32.56
C ARG A 12 -9.76 39.07 31.66
N TRP A 13 -10.69 38.51 30.90
CA TRP A 13 -11.78 39.26 30.27
C TRP A 13 -13.08 39.01 31.06
N PRO A 14 -13.91 40.04 31.30
CA PRO A 14 -15.12 39.91 32.12
C PRO A 14 -16.34 39.43 31.32
N PHE A 15 -17.25 38.80 32.05
CA PHE A 15 -18.60 38.37 31.68
C PHE A 15 -19.47 39.48 31.05
N ARG A 16 -20.37 39.08 30.14
CA ARG A 16 -21.82 39.31 30.30
C ARG A 16 -22.67 38.41 29.40
N LEU A 17 -23.61 37.74 30.06
CA LEU A 17 -24.76 37.02 29.51
C LEU A 17 -25.76 38.00 28.89
N THR A 18 -26.32 37.65 27.74
CA THR A 18 -27.71 37.95 27.38
C THR A 18 -28.33 36.69 26.77
N LEU A 19 -29.31 36.14 27.46
CA LEU A 19 -30.24 35.16 26.93
C LEU A 19 -31.05 35.76 25.78
N SER A 20 -31.21 35.00 24.70
CA SER A 20 -32.42 35.07 23.88
C SER A 20 -32.81 33.65 23.51
N CYS A 21 -33.84 33.14 24.19
CA CYS A 21 -34.57 31.95 23.79
C CYS A 21 -35.32 32.26 22.50
N ALA A 22 -34.96 31.60 21.41
CA ALA A 22 -35.88 31.35 20.30
C ALA A 22 -35.92 29.84 20.09
N HIS A 23 -36.88 29.19 20.75
CA HIS A 23 -37.29 27.83 20.42
C HIS A 23 -37.76 27.82 18.97
N ARG A 24 -36.96 27.24 18.09
CA ARG A 24 -37.41 26.79 16.77
C ARG A 24 -37.59 25.29 16.88
N LEU A 25 -38.83 24.84 16.95
CA LEU A 25 -39.18 23.43 16.85
C LEU A 25 -38.69 22.93 15.48
N PRO A 26 -37.95 21.81 15.39
CA PRO A 26 -37.68 21.18 14.10
C PRO A 26 -39.02 20.69 13.54
N THR A 27 -39.39 21.19 12.37
CA THR A 27 -40.48 20.68 11.56
C THR A 27 -40.16 19.22 11.17
N GLU A 28 -41.14 18.34 11.34
CA GLU A 28 -41.11 16.96 10.83
C GLU A 28 -40.71 16.95 9.35
N GLY A 29 -39.54 16.39 9.05
CA GLY A 29 -39.11 16.30 7.65
C GLY A 29 -37.63 16.11 7.43
N ASP A 30 -36.92 15.36 8.29
CA ASP A 30 -35.66 14.74 7.84
C ASP A 30 -35.34 13.49 8.66
N ARG A 31 -36.04 12.40 8.35
CA ARG A 31 -35.61 11.05 8.75
C ARG A 31 -34.54 10.60 7.75
N HIS A 32 -33.38 11.25 7.78
CA HIS A 32 -32.16 10.58 7.33
C HIS A 32 -31.95 9.41 8.28
N GLY A 33 -32.12 8.19 7.77
CA GLY A 33 -31.72 6.97 8.48
C GLY A 33 -30.25 7.08 8.90
N PRO A 34 -29.77 6.24 9.84
CA PRO A 34 -28.39 6.34 10.31
C PRO A 34 -27.46 6.22 9.11
N ASP A 35 -26.83 7.34 8.74
CA ASP A 35 -25.77 7.38 7.76
C ASP A 35 -24.68 6.48 8.34
N ARG A 36 -24.59 5.24 7.83
CA ARG A 36 -23.64 4.26 8.36
C ARG A 36 -22.28 4.89 8.20
N ALA A 37 -21.67 5.29 9.31
CA ALA A 37 -20.41 6.02 9.30
C ALA A 37 -19.38 5.25 8.45
N VAL A 38 -19.01 5.85 7.33
CA VAL A 38 -18.11 5.26 6.34
C VAL A 38 -16.70 5.57 6.78
N THR A 39 -15.88 4.53 6.97
CA THR A 39 -14.48 4.72 7.39
C THR A 39 -13.65 5.17 6.20
N ARG A 40 -12.95 6.30 6.34
CA ARG A 40 -11.99 6.77 5.33
C ARG A 40 -10.69 6.00 5.48
N LEU A 41 -10.22 5.41 4.39
CA LEU A 41 -9.00 4.59 4.33
C LEU A 41 -8.04 5.23 3.33
N LEU A 42 -6.92 5.76 3.82
CA LEU A 42 -5.85 6.27 2.98
C LEU A 42 -5.06 5.12 2.37
N VAL A 43 -4.80 5.18 1.07
CA VAL A 43 -3.85 4.34 0.36
C VAL A 43 -2.61 5.20 0.09
N ALA A 44 -1.49 4.89 0.75
CA ALA A 44 -0.23 5.63 0.65
C ALA A 44 0.48 5.36 -0.70
N SER A 45 -0.19 5.75 -1.78
CA SER A 45 0.29 5.60 -3.14
C SER A 45 -0.38 6.63 -4.05
N ARG A 46 0.39 7.18 -4.98
CA ARG A 46 -0.11 7.97 -6.13
C ARG A 46 -0.45 7.11 -7.35
N ASN A 47 -0.13 5.81 -7.31
CA ASN A 47 -0.42 4.89 -8.39
C ASN A 47 -1.92 4.50 -8.38
N ARG A 48 -2.69 5.06 -9.32
CA ARG A 48 -4.11 4.77 -9.51
C ARG A 48 -4.41 3.28 -9.73
N LYS A 49 -3.49 2.51 -10.30
CA LYS A 49 -3.67 1.06 -10.50
C LYS A 49 -3.76 0.33 -9.15
N LYS A 50 -2.94 0.72 -8.16
CA LYS A 50 -2.98 0.13 -6.81
C LYS A 50 -4.31 0.39 -6.10
N LEU A 51 -4.85 1.60 -6.23
CA LEU A 51 -6.18 1.91 -5.69
C LEU A 51 -7.28 1.07 -6.37
N ALA A 52 -7.22 0.93 -7.68
CA ALA A 52 -8.17 0.11 -8.43
C ALA A 52 -8.08 -1.38 -8.06
N GLU A 53 -6.87 -1.90 -7.83
CA GLU A 53 -6.63 -3.28 -7.35
C GLU A 53 -7.24 -3.50 -5.96
N LEU A 54 -6.98 -2.60 -5.00
CA LEU A 54 -7.59 -2.68 -3.67
C LEU A 54 -9.11 -2.59 -3.76
N ARG A 55 -9.66 -1.69 -4.59
CA ARG A 55 -11.11 -1.61 -4.81
C ARG A 55 -11.69 -2.94 -5.29
N ARG A 56 -11.08 -3.57 -6.30
CA ARG A 56 -11.53 -4.87 -6.81
C ARG A 56 -11.52 -5.97 -5.73
N VAL A 57 -10.48 -6.01 -4.90
CA VAL A 57 -10.40 -6.97 -3.78
C VAL A 57 -11.48 -6.72 -2.74
N LEU A 58 -11.75 -5.46 -2.40
CA LEU A 58 -12.84 -5.10 -1.49
C LEU A 58 -14.21 -5.49 -2.04
N ASP A 59 -14.45 -5.20 -3.33
CA ASP A 59 -15.70 -5.53 -4.01
C ASP A 59 -15.90 -7.07 -4.09
N GLY A 60 -14.85 -7.82 -4.44
CA GLY A 60 -14.88 -9.28 -4.48
C GLY A 60 -15.04 -9.94 -3.10
N ALA A 61 -14.67 -9.25 -2.03
CA ALA A 61 -14.90 -9.67 -0.65
C ALA A 61 -16.24 -9.16 -0.07
N GLU A 62 -17.06 -8.50 -0.90
CA GLU A 62 -18.32 -7.84 -0.54
C GLU A 62 -18.17 -6.86 0.64
N LEU A 63 -17.00 -6.24 0.76
CA LEU A 63 -16.67 -5.38 1.88
C LEU A 63 -17.09 -3.94 1.62
N SER A 64 -18.15 -3.51 2.29
CA SER A 64 -18.67 -2.14 2.27
C SER A 64 -18.33 -1.35 3.54
N GLY A 65 -18.49 -0.02 3.48
CA GLY A 65 -18.22 0.89 4.59
C GLY A 65 -16.79 1.45 4.64
N LEU A 66 -16.03 1.30 3.55
CA LEU A 66 -14.71 1.91 3.36
C LEU A 66 -14.72 2.87 2.17
N THR A 67 -14.29 4.11 2.40
CA THR A 67 -13.97 5.08 1.34
C THR A 67 -12.47 5.15 1.16
N LEU A 68 -11.99 4.63 0.03
CA LEU A 68 -10.58 4.73 -0.35
C LEU A 68 -10.22 6.16 -0.73
N LEU A 69 -9.10 6.64 -0.21
CA LEU A 69 -8.46 7.90 -0.56
C LEU A 69 -7.05 7.61 -1.06
N SER A 70 -6.55 8.41 -1.99
CA SER A 70 -5.16 8.44 -2.42
C SER A 70 -4.37 9.54 -1.69
N LEU A 71 -3.06 9.57 -1.92
CA LEU A 71 -2.23 10.70 -1.48
C LEU A 71 -2.63 12.04 -2.13
N ASP A 72 -3.34 12.03 -3.27
CA ASP A 72 -3.84 13.25 -3.92
C ASP A 72 -5.11 13.80 -3.24
N ASP A 73 -5.76 13.01 -2.38
CA ASP A 73 -7.01 13.37 -1.68
C ASP A 73 -6.78 13.96 -0.28
N VAL A 74 -5.52 14.13 0.12
CA VAL A 74 -5.09 14.65 1.43
C VAL A 74 -4.06 15.76 1.25
N PRO A 75 -3.88 16.65 2.25
CA PRO A 75 -2.79 17.63 2.22
C PRO A 75 -1.44 16.91 2.05
N PRO A 76 -0.52 17.45 1.23
CA PRO A 76 0.80 16.85 1.04
C PRO A 76 1.57 16.85 2.36
N PHE A 77 2.33 15.77 2.58
CA PHE A 77 3.23 15.60 3.70
C PHE A 77 4.53 14.95 3.21
N ASP A 78 5.60 15.11 3.98
CA ASP A 78 6.89 14.52 3.64
C ASP A 78 6.84 13.01 3.87
N GLU A 79 7.17 12.24 2.84
CA GLU A 79 7.31 10.78 2.90
C GLU A 79 8.77 10.46 3.26
N ALA A 80 8.99 9.65 4.31
CA ALA A 80 10.34 9.28 4.70
C ALA A 80 10.99 8.39 3.61
N PRO A 81 12.32 8.48 3.43
CA PRO A 81 13.01 7.59 2.50
C PRO A 81 12.90 6.13 2.95
N GLU A 82 12.69 5.23 1.98
CA GLU A 82 12.69 3.78 2.19
C GLU A 82 14.09 3.32 2.62
N THR A 83 14.25 3.01 3.91
CA THR A 83 15.52 2.57 4.52
C THR A 83 15.45 1.16 5.10
N GLY A 84 14.28 0.52 5.07
CA GLY A 84 14.06 -0.82 5.58
C GLY A 84 14.81 -1.88 4.76
N ALA A 85 15.24 -2.94 5.45
CA ALA A 85 15.90 -4.09 4.83
C ALA A 85 14.90 -5.12 4.27
N THR A 86 13.62 -5.00 4.62
CA THR A 86 12.55 -5.92 4.21
C THR A 86 11.38 -5.16 3.60
N PHE A 87 10.56 -5.84 2.78
CA PHE A 87 9.36 -5.25 2.19
C PHE A 87 8.35 -4.89 3.28
N GLU A 88 8.25 -5.71 4.31
CA GLU A 88 7.37 -5.54 5.46
C GLU A 88 7.71 -4.25 6.24
N ASP A 89 9.00 -4.02 6.50
CA ASP A 89 9.46 -2.81 7.19
C ASP A 89 9.14 -1.55 6.38
N ASN A 90 9.40 -1.58 5.06
CA ASN A 90 9.11 -0.45 4.17
C ASN A 90 7.60 -0.19 4.07
N ALA A 91 6.78 -1.23 3.93
CA ALA A 91 5.33 -1.10 3.89
C ALA A 91 4.78 -0.52 5.20
N LEU A 92 5.24 -1.01 6.36
CA LEU A 92 4.85 -0.47 7.66
C LEU A 92 5.28 0.97 7.85
N ALA A 93 6.51 1.33 7.45
CA ALA A 93 7.00 2.71 7.54
C ALA A 93 6.10 3.67 6.75
N LYS A 94 5.80 3.34 5.48
CA LYS A 94 4.89 4.13 4.63
C LYS A 94 3.48 4.27 5.23
N ALA A 95 2.92 3.18 5.77
CA ALA A 95 1.60 3.21 6.38
C ALA A 95 1.58 4.03 7.67
N ARG A 96 2.65 3.98 8.47
CA ARG A 96 2.82 4.79 9.69
C ARG A 96 2.95 6.27 9.36
N ASP A 97 3.72 6.63 8.33
CA ASP A 97 3.85 8.01 7.88
C ASP A 97 2.49 8.58 7.45
N GLY A 98 1.75 7.84 6.63
CA GLY A 98 0.41 8.23 6.21
C GLY A 98 -0.59 8.36 7.37
N PHE A 99 -0.55 7.43 8.33
CA PHE A 99 -1.38 7.51 9.54
C PHE A 99 -1.00 8.70 10.43
N ALA A 100 0.30 8.93 10.66
CA ALA A 100 0.78 10.02 11.49
C ALA A 100 0.46 11.41 10.90
N ALA A 101 0.56 11.55 9.58
CA ALA A 101 0.31 12.82 8.89
C ALA A 101 -1.19 13.16 8.82
N THR A 102 -2.07 12.16 8.72
CA THR A 102 -3.49 12.40 8.40
C THR A 102 -4.47 12.00 9.51
N GLY A 103 -4.04 11.17 10.46
CA GLY A 103 -4.92 10.53 11.45
C GLY A 103 -5.89 9.50 10.85
N LEU A 104 -5.84 9.25 9.55
CA LEU A 104 -6.69 8.28 8.86
C LEU A 104 -6.03 6.91 8.87
N ALA A 105 -6.83 5.85 9.01
CA ALA A 105 -6.34 4.49 8.78
C ALA A 105 -5.66 4.44 7.41
N CYS A 106 -4.48 3.82 7.35
CA CYS A 106 -3.60 3.90 6.19
C CYS A 106 -3.13 2.51 5.75
N VAL A 107 -3.32 2.21 4.47
CA VAL A 107 -2.73 1.05 3.80
C VAL A 107 -1.55 1.51 2.96
N ALA A 108 -0.44 0.79 3.03
CA ALA A 108 0.69 0.95 2.13
C ALA A 108 1.18 -0.42 1.66
N ASP A 109 1.88 -0.44 0.53
CA ASP A 109 2.54 -1.63 0.01
C ASP A 109 4.00 -1.37 -0.37
N ASP A 110 4.81 -2.41 -0.24
CA ASP A 110 6.15 -2.49 -0.81
C ASP A 110 6.27 -3.79 -1.59
N SER A 111 6.83 -3.73 -2.79
CA SER A 111 6.85 -4.88 -3.69
C SER A 111 8.17 -4.99 -4.44
N GLY A 112 8.56 -6.21 -4.77
CA GLY A 112 9.77 -6.47 -5.52
C GLY A 112 9.91 -7.93 -5.92
N LEU A 113 11.05 -8.24 -6.50
CA LEU A 113 11.45 -9.58 -6.93
C LEU A 113 12.54 -10.11 -5.99
N GLU A 114 12.35 -11.31 -5.47
CA GLU A 114 13.37 -12.07 -4.77
C GLU A 114 13.83 -13.23 -5.64
N VAL A 115 15.14 -13.39 -5.81
CA VAL A 115 15.73 -14.49 -6.58
C VAL A 115 16.58 -15.35 -5.66
N ALA A 116 16.30 -16.65 -5.62
CA ALA A 116 16.96 -17.59 -4.72
C ALA A 116 18.48 -17.64 -4.93
N ALA A 117 18.93 -17.64 -6.19
CA ALA A 117 20.35 -17.63 -6.54
C ALA A 117 21.10 -16.36 -6.10
N LEU A 118 20.38 -15.27 -5.79
CA LEU A 118 20.91 -14.00 -5.32
C LEU A 118 20.58 -13.75 -3.85
N ASN A 119 20.27 -14.80 -3.08
CA ASN A 119 19.92 -14.72 -1.67
C ASN A 119 18.78 -13.73 -1.38
N GLY A 120 17.74 -13.76 -2.21
CA GLY A 120 16.57 -12.89 -2.07
C GLY A 120 16.72 -11.51 -2.75
N MET A 121 17.86 -11.18 -3.34
CA MET A 121 18.00 -9.97 -4.14
C MET A 121 17.37 -10.15 -5.53
N PRO A 122 16.91 -9.07 -6.22
CA PRO A 122 17.03 -7.64 -5.89
C PRO A 122 16.30 -7.14 -4.64
N GLY A 123 15.27 -7.84 -4.15
CA GLY A 123 14.57 -7.49 -2.91
C GLY A 123 13.98 -6.08 -2.96
N VAL A 124 14.10 -5.33 -1.86
CA VAL A 124 13.65 -3.92 -1.75
C VAL A 124 14.35 -2.97 -2.73
N LEU A 125 15.46 -3.40 -3.36
CA LEU A 125 16.18 -2.63 -4.37
C LEU A 125 15.66 -2.89 -5.80
N SER A 126 14.58 -3.66 -5.95
CA SER A 126 14.03 -4.09 -7.25
C SER A 126 13.87 -2.97 -8.28
N ALA A 127 13.36 -1.81 -7.87
CA ALA A 127 13.14 -0.68 -8.78
C ALA A 127 14.43 0.05 -9.21
N ARG A 128 15.56 -0.22 -8.55
CA ARG A 128 16.86 0.45 -8.71
C ARG A 128 18.02 -0.54 -8.75
N TRP A 129 17.77 -1.77 -9.22
CA TRP A 129 18.74 -2.86 -9.16
C TRP A 129 20.02 -2.56 -9.95
N SER A 130 19.89 -1.85 -11.06
CA SER A 130 20.99 -1.36 -11.90
C SER A 130 21.61 -0.05 -11.43
N GLY A 131 21.16 0.50 -10.30
CA GLY A 131 21.62 1.78 -9.73
C GLY A 131 20.65 2.94 -9.96
N ASP A 132 19.91 2.93 -11.07
CA ASP A 132 18.96 3.99 -11.43
C ASP A 132 17.51 3.55 -11.19
N HIS A 133 16.73 4.41 -10.53
CA HIS A 133 15.32 4.14 -10.24
C HIS A 133 14.47 4.16 -11.51
N GLY A 134 13.65 3.14 -11.72
CA GLY A 134 12.72 3.03 -12.86
C GLY A 134 13.35 2.58 -14.18
N ALA A 135 14.64 2.20 -14.17
CA ALA A 135 15.34 1.71 -15.35
C ALA A 135 15.05 0.22 -15.62
N ASP A 136 13.78 -0.15 -15.85
CA ASP A 136 13.30 -1.53 -15.93
C ASP A 136 14.10 -2.42 -16.89
N ALA A 137 14.44 -1.90 -18.08
CA ALA A 137 15.24 -2.62 -19.07
C ALA A 137 16.67 -2.90 -18.57
N ALA A 138 17.31 -1.93 -17.92
CA ALA A 138 18.66 -2.08 -17.35
C ALA A 138 18.65 -3.02 -16.13
N ASN A 139 17.65 -2.90 -15.27
CA ASN A 139 17.42 -3.79 -14.13
C ASN A 139 17.29 -5.25 -14.59
N THR A 140 16.46 -5.50 -15.60
CA THR A 140 16.25 -6.83 -16.17
C THR A 140 17.50 -7.37 -16.85
N ALA A 141 18.22 -6.54 -17.63
CA ALA A 141 19.45 -6.95 -18.29
C ALA A 141 20.54 -7.33 -17.28
N LEU A 142 20.72 -6.56 -16.20
CA LEU A 142 21.66 -6.87 -15.13
C LEU A 142 21.29 -8.20 -14.45
N LEU A 143 20.02 -8.42 -14.13
CA LEU A 143 19.55 -9.65 -13.52
C LEU A 143 19.87 -10.87 -14.41
N LEU A 144 19.55 -10.81 -15.70
CA LEU A 144 19.85 -11.90 -16.64
C LEU A 144 21.35 -12.14 -16.77
N ALA A 145 22.17 -11.09 -16.78
CA ALA A 145 23.62 -11.21 -16.83
C ALA A 145 24.20 -11.91 -15.59
N GLN A 146 23.73 -11.56 -14.39
CA GLN A 146 24.13 -12.18 -13.12
C GLN A 146 23.75 -13.66 -13.04
N LEU A 147 22.61 -14.02 -13.64
CA LEU A 147 22.11 -15.39 -13.62
C LEU A 147 22.57 -16.23 -14.82
N ARG A 148 23.43 -15.72 -15.71
CA ARG A 148 23.77 -16.39 -16.98
C ARG A 148 24.12 -17.86 -16.83
N ASP A 149 25.00 -18.18 -15.87
CA ASP A 149 25.54 -19.53 -15.65
C ASP A 149 24.81 -20.30 -14.54
N VAL A 150 23.70 -19.75 -14.01
CA VAL A 150 22.87 -20.44 -13.02
C VAL A 150 22.00 -21.48 -13.75
N PRO A 151 22.10 -22.78 -13.39
CA PRO A 151 21.32 -23.85 -14.03
C PRO A 151 19.83 -23.68 -13.73
N ASP A 152 18.97 -24.19 -14.60
CA ASP A 152 17.53 -23.86 -14.61
C ASP A 152 16.82 -24.23 -13.30
N GLU A 153 17.24 -25.32 -12.64
CA GLU A 153 16.70 -25.79 -11.36
C GLU A 153 17.02 -24.84 -10.19
N ARG A 154 17.97 -23.91 -10.37
CA ARG A 154 18.41 -22.94 -9.36
C ARG A 154 17.95 -21.50 -9.66
N ARG A 155 17.07 -21.31 -10.65
CA ARG A 155 16.55 -19.99 -11.06
C ARG A 155 15.24 -19.59 -10.36
N GLY A 156 14.89 -20.28 -9.28
CA GLY A 156 13.68 -19.99 -8.49
C GLY A 156 13.63 -18.53 -8.03
N ALA A 157 12.45 -17.93 -8.16
CA ALA A 157 12.20 -16.55 -7.81
C ALA A 157 10.76 -16.36 -7.33
N ALA A 158 10.49 -15.26 -6.64
CA ALA A 158 9.15 -14.88 -6.27
C ALA A 158 8.98 -13.36 -6.41
N PHE A 159 7.86 -12.95 -7.00
CA PHE A 159 7.39 -11.60 -6.76
C PHE A 159 6.75 -11.55 -5.36
N ILE A 160 7.11 -10.52 -4.61
CA ILE A 160 6.69 -10.29 -3.24
C ILE A 160 5.91 -8.98 -3.17
N SER A 161 4.79 -8.98 -2.46
CA SER A 161 4.09 -7.78 -2.01
C SER A 161 3.88 -7.86 -0.51
N ALA A 162 4.52 -6.97 0.25
CA ALA A 162 4.10 -6.70 1.61
C ALA A 162 3.02 -5.62 1.60
N CYS A 163 1.91 -5.84 2.29
CA CYS A 163 0.86 -4.84 2.50
C CYS A 163 0.69 -4.61 4.00
N ALA A 164 0.81 -3.36 4.41
CA ALA A 164 0.61 -2.94 5.78
C ALA A 164 -0.68 -2.14 5.92
N LEU A 165 -1.37 -2.30 7.05
CA LEU A 165 -2.47 -1.46 7.50
C LEU A 165 -2.14 -0.93 8.89
N VAL A 166 -2.20 0.38 9.06
CA VAL A 166 -1.99 1.08 10.35
C VAL A 166 -3.22 1.91 10.68
N TRP A 167 -3.71 1.80 11.91
CA TRP A 167 -4.86 2.56 12.40
C TRP A 167 -4.78 2.80 13.90
N ALA A 168 -5.72 3.54 14.46
CA ALA A 168 -5.66 4.02 15.85
C ALA A 168 -5.54 2.92 16.92
N SER A 169 -5.97 1.68 16.64
CA SER A 169 -5.91 0.59 17.62
C SER A 169 -4.89 -0.49 17.28
N GLY A 170 -4.07 -0.32 16.24
CA GLY A 170 -3.07 -1.32 15.90
C GLY A 170 -2.49 -1.19 14.50
N GLU A 171 -1.67 -2.18 14.17
CA GLU A 171 -1.05 -2.34 12.88
C GLU A 171 -1.01 -3.83 12.50
N VAL A 172 -1.03 -4.11 11.21
CA VAL A 172 -0.85 -5.45 10.66
C VAL A 172 -0.04 -5.34 9.38
N VAL A 173 0.81 -6.33 9.14
CA VAL A 173 1.54 -6.49 7.88
C VAL A 173 1.33 -7.92 7.38
N VAL A 174 1.06 -8.06 6.09
CA VAL A 174 0.88 -9.34 5.43
C VAL A 174 1.77 -9.41 4.20
N ARG A 175 2.20 -10.61 3.84
CA ARG A 175 3.09 -10.88 2.72
C ARG A 175 2.39 -11.79 1.73
N GLY A 176 2.22 -11.32 0.50
CA GLY A 176 1.76 -12.12 -0.63
C GLY A 176 2.94 -12.47 -1.54
N GLU A 177 3.02 -13.73 -1.93
CA GLU A 177 4.09 -14.24 -2.78
C GLU A 177 3.52 -14.87 -4.04
N TRP A 178 4.15 -14.60 -5.18
CA TRP A 178 3.88 -15.28 -6.43
C TRP A 178 5.17 -15.96 -6.88
N THR A 179 5.23 -17.27 -6.68
CA THR A 179 6.41 -18.09 -6.96
C THR A 179 6.54 -18.38 -8.46
N GLY A 180 7.77 -18.56 -8.90
CA GLY A 180 8.13 -18.84 -10.28
C GLY A 180 9.62 -19.04 -10.44
N ARG A 181 10.09 -18.76 -11.65
CA ARG A 181 11.51 -18.79 -12.01
C ARG A 181 11.87 -17.66 -12.96
N ILE A 182 13.15 -17.34 -13.06
CA ILE A 182 13.65 -16.39 -14.05
C ILE A 182 13.95 -17.11 -15.37
N ALA A 183 13.39 -16.65 -16.48
CA ALA A 183 13.70 -17.10 -17.83
C ALA A 183 15.15 -16.74 -18.22
N ARG A 184 15.61 -17.26 -19.37
CA ARG A 184 16.93 -16.93 -19.94
C ARG A 184 16.91 -15.64 -20.75
N GLU A 185 15.76 -15.34 -21.34
CA GLU A 185 15.55 -14.21 -22.25
C GLU A 185 14.18 -13.58 -21.98
N PRO A 186 14.02 -12.27 -22.21
CA PRO A 186 12.73 -11.61 -22.05
C PRO A 186 11.73 -12.08 -23.12
N ARG A 187 10.48 -12.32 -22.72
CA ARG A 187 9.35 -12.67 -23.61
C ARG A 187 8.13 -11.86 -23.22
N GLY A 188 7.31 -11.48 -24.19
CA GLY A 188 6.11 -10.65 -24.00
C GLY A 188 6.38 -9.14 -24.03
N ASP A 189 5.33 -8.39 -24.33
CA ASP A 189 5.31 -6.93 -24.46
C ASP A 189 4.43 -6.23 -23.40
N GLY A 190 3.68 -7.00 -22.61
CA GLY A 190 2.87 -6.52 -21.51
C GLY A 190 3.66 -6.35 -20.21
N GLY A 191 2.98 -5.80 -19.19
CA GLY A 191 3.55 -5.69 -17.85
C GLY A 191 4.57 -4.57 -17.68
N PHE A 192 5.41 -4.69 -16.65
CA PHE A 192 6.49 -3.76 -16.29
C PHE A 192 7.57 -4.46 -15.45
N GLY A 193 8.70 -3.79 -15.21
CA GLY A 193 9.79 -4.34 -14.39
C GLY A 193 10.29 -5.69 -14.91
N TYR A 194 10.29 -6.70 -14.04
CA TYR A 194 10.79 -8.05 -14.34
C TYR A 194 9.74 -8.98 -14.95
N ASP A 195 8.52 -8.50 -15.26
CA ASP A 195 7.47 -9.31 -15.87
C ASP A 195 7.94 -10.07 -17.14
N PRO A 196 8.77 -9.48 -18.03
CA PRO A 196 9.24 -10.18 -19.24
C PRO A 196 10.15 -11.37 -18.96
N VAL A 197 10.73 -11.48 -17.77
CA VAL A 197 11.66 -12.56 -17.42
C VAL A 197 11.14 -13.45 -16.29
N PHE A 198 10.04 -13.10 -15.65
CA PHE A 198 9.44 -13.90 -14.58
C PHE A 198 8.44 -14.89 -15.16
N VAL A 199 8.69 -16.19 -14.98
CA VAL A 199 7.79 -17.28 -15.38
C VAL A 199 7.11 -17.84 -14.13
N PRO A 200 5.81 -17.58 -13.94
CA PRO A 200 5.09 -18.03 -12.75
C PRO A 200 4.92 -19.54 -12.69
N ASP A 201 4.91 -20.08 -11.48
CA ASP A 201 4.52 -21.46 -11.22
C ASP A 201 2.99 -21.60 -11.25
N GLY A 202 2.55 -22.84 -11.43
CA GLY A 202 1.16 -23.22 -11.31
C GLY A 202 0.40 -23.31 -12.64
N PRO A 203 -0.86 -23.76 -12.58
CA PRO A 203 -1.68 -24.01 -13.75
C PRO A 203 -1.95 -22.72 -14.53
N GLY A 204 -1.87 -22.80 -15.85
CA GLY A 204 -2.12 -21.68 -16.75
C GLY A 204 -0.91 -20.77 -16.99
N SER A 205 0.27 -21.04 -16.42
CA SER A 205 1.48 -20.34 -16.88
C SER A 205 1.90 -20.82 -18.27
N ASP A 206 1.85 -22.13 -18.55
CA ASP A 206 2.24 -22.73 -19.84
C ASP A 206 3.61 -22.22 -20.36
N ASP A 207 4.56 -22.06 -19.43
CA ASP A 207 5.89 -21.44 -19.67
C ASP A 207 5.86 -19.98 -20.16
N ARG A 208 4.70 -19.33 -20.17
CA ARG A 208 4.55 -17.90 -20.44
C ARG A 208 5.17 -17.08 -19.31
N THR A 209 5.81 -15.98 -19.67
CA THR A 209 6.25 -14.97 -18.70
C THR A 209 5.04 -14.16 -18.20
N ALA A 210 5.18 -13.47 -17.08
CA ALA A 210 4.13 -12.58 -16.58
C ALA A 210 3.76 -11.47 -17.58
N ALA A 211 4.69 -11.05 -18.44
CA ALA A 211 4.44 -10.10 -19.53
C ALA A 211 3.59 -10.66 -20.68
N GLN A 212 3.48 -11.98 -20.80
CA GLN A 212 2.63 -12.66 -21.79
C GLN A 212 1.23 -13.00 -21.25
N LEU A 213 0.97 -12.74 -19.96
CA LEU A 213 -0.35 -12.86 -19.38
C LEU A 213 -1.16 -11.59 -19.68
N THR A 214 -2.45 -11.77 -19.95
CA THR A 214 -3.39 -10.65 -19.99
C THR A 214 -3.48 -9.98 -18.62
N PRO A 215 -3.88 -8.70 -18.54
CA PRO A 215 -4.09 -8.03 -17.25
C PRO A 215 -5.03 -8.81 -16.32
N ALA A 216 -6.09 -9.42 -16.86
CA ALA A 216 -7.04 -10.20 -16.08
C ALA A 216 -6.43 -11.50 -15.52
N GLU A 217 -5.66 -12.24 -16.33
CA GLU A 217 -4.93 -13.42 -15.87
C GLU A 217 -3.93 -13.05 -14.77
N LYS A 218 -3.14 -11.99 -14.99
CA LYS A 218 -2.12 -11.54 -14.03
C LYS A 218 -2.75 -11.13 -12.71
N ASP A 219 -3.80 -10.31 -12.75
CA ASP A 219 -4.49 -9.82 -11.54
C ASP A 219 -5.01 -10.97 -10.68
N ALA A 220 -5.51 -12.04 -11.29
CA ALA A 220 -6.06 -13.19 -10.60
C ALA A 220 -5.03 -13.98 -9.78
N VAL A 221 -3.75 -13.94 -10.16
CA VAL A 221 -2.70 -14.78 -9.55
C VAL A 221 -1.54 -13.99 -8.91
N SER A 222 -1.50 -12.66 -9.10
CA SER A 222 -0.39 -11.82 -8.67
C SER A 222 -0.14 -11.80 -7.15
N HIS A 223 1.12 -11.58 -6.79
CA HIS A 223 1.60 -11.37 -5.42
C HIS A 223 0.81 -10.29 -4.66
N ARG A 224 0.48 -9.16 -5.32
CA ARG A 224 -0.31 -8.09 -4.69
C ARG A 224 -1.76 -8.49 -4.48
N GLY A 225 -2.41 -9.14 -5.44
CA GLY A 225 -3.76 -9.68 -5.25
C GLY A 225 -3.83 -10.62 -4.05
N ARG A 226 -2.82 -11.50 -3.91
CA ARG A 226 -2.66 -12.39 -2.75
C ARG A 226 -2.47 -11.63 -1.44
N ALA A 227 -1.58 -10.62 -1.41
CA ALA A 227 -1.33 -9.82 -0.21
C ALA A 227 -2.58 -9.03 0.23
N LEU A 228 -3.29 -8.41 -0.72
CA LEU A 228 -4.52 -7.68 -0.43
C LEU A 228 -5.64 -8.60 0.09
N ALA A 229 -5.77 -9.81 -0.46
CA ALA A 229 -6.72 -10.80 0.04
C ALA A 229 -6.42 -11.20 1.50
N LEU A 230 -5.15 -11.31 1.87
CA LEU A 230 -4.73 -11.55 3.27
C LEU A 230 -5.04 -10.37 4.21
N LEU A 231 -5.17 -9.15 3.68
CA LEU A 231 -5.48 -7.95 4.45
C LEU A 231 -6.99 -7.77 4.70
N VAL A 232 -7.85 -8.45 3.93
CA VAL A 232 -9.32 -8.34 4.01
C VAL A 232 -9.88 -8.54 5.42
N PRO A 233 -9.45 -9.52 6.24
CA PRO A 233 -9.96 -9.68 7.59
C PRO A 233 -9.80 -8.42 8.46
N SER A 234 -8.62 -7.80 8.42
CA SER A 234 -8.32 -6.58 9.18
C SER A 234 -9.08 -5.36 8.65
N LEU A 235 -9.25 -5.27 7.32
CA LEU A 235 -10.08 -4.23 6.70
C LEU A 235 -11.55 -4.38 7.07
N ARG A 236 -12.04 -5.61 7.22
CA ARG A 236 -13.41 -5.90 7.68
C ARG A 236 -13.61 -5.48 9.13
N GLU A 237 -12.64 -5.76 9.99
CA GLU A 237 -12.66 -5.29 11.38
C GLU A 237 -12.69 -3.76 11.46
N LEU A 238 -11.82 -3.09 10.69
CA LEU A 238 -11.79 -1.63 10.59
C LEU A 238 -13.16 -1.06 10.16
N ALA A 239 -13.75 -1.62 9.09
CA ALA A 239 -15.06 -1.19 8.59
C ALA A 239 -16.20 -1.42 9.59
N ALA A 240 -16.11 -2.47 10.41
CA ALA A 240 -17.10 -2.75 11.45
C ALA A 240 -17.03 -1.74 12.60
N ARG A 241 -15.82 -1.30 12.98
CA ARG A 241 -15.60 -0.31 14.05
C ARG A 241 -16.10 1.08 13.68
N GLY A 242 -15.97 1.49 12.42
CA GLY A 242 -16.52 2.78 11.97
C GLY A 242 -18.05 2.85 11.99
N ARG A 243 -18.74 1.72 12.10
CA ARG A 243 -20.21 1.64 12.18
C ARG A 243 -20.76 1.57 13.61
N ALA A 244 -19.88 1.41 14.62
CA ALA A 244 -20.24 1.30 16.03
C ALA A 244 -20.12 2.66 16.72
#